data_AF-X1USU2-F1
#
_entry.id   AF-X1USU2-F1
#
_cell.length_a   1.000
_cell.length_b   1.000
_cell.length_c   1.000
_cell.angle_alpha   90.00
_cell.angle_beta   90.00
_cell.angle_gamma   90.00
#
_symmetry.space_group_name_H-M   'P 1'
#
loop_
_entity.id
_entity.type
_entity.pdbx_description
1 polymer ?
#
loop_
_entity_poly.entity_id
_entity_poly.type
_entity_poly.pdbx_seq_one_letter_code
_entity_poly.pdbx_strand_id
1 'polypeptide(L)'
;MSLPEDLSRFTTLVDIVARLRAPDGCPWDKEQTHASLREDLLEECYEVLEALDEGNSDKLCSELGDLLMQVVFHAQIAADRHQSISPSSLEIEPE
;
A
#
# COMPACT_ATOMS: atom_id res chain seq x y z
N MET A 1 -13.63 11.83 14.70
CA MET A 1 -13.37 10.91 13.57
C MET A 1 -13.87 9.54 13.99
N SER A 2 -14.83 8.96 13.27
CA SER A 2 -15.25 7.58 13.54
C SER A 2 -14.29 6.65 12.80
N LEU A 3 -13.61 5.79 13.54
CA LEU A 3 -12.87 4.68 12.95
C LEU A 3 -13.87 3.73 12.24
N PRO A 4 -13.43 3.00 11.21
CA PRO A 4 -14.26 1.95 10.62
C PRO A 4 -14.75 1.01 11.71
N GLU A 5 -16.03 0.60 11.64
CA GLU A 5 -16.65 -0.23 12.68
C GLU A 5 -15.98 -1.61 12.80
N ASP A 6 -15.33 -2.08 11.72
CA ASP A 6 -14.68 -3.39 11.66
C ASP A 6 -13.30 -3.32 10.97
N LEU A 7 -12.23 -3.48 11.74
CA LEU A 7 -10.85 -3.49 11.25
C LEU A 7 -10.43 -4.84 10.65
N SER A 8 -11.25 -5.89 10.76
CA SER A 8 -10.90 -7.24 10.28
C SER A 8 -11.08 -7.42 8.78
N ARG A 9 -11.73 -6.46 8.11
CA ARG A 9 -12.03 -6.54 6.68
C ARG A 9 -10.88 -6.00 5.86
N PHE A 10 -10.51 -6.71 4.79
CA PHE A 10 -9.54 -6.22 3.81
C PHE A 10 -9.91 -4.85 3.22
N THR A 11 -11.21 -4.62 2.97
CA THR A 11 -11.70 -3.32 2.48
C THR A 11 -11.38 -2.18 3.44
N THR A 12 -11.33 -2.45 4.75
CA THR A 12 -10.99 -1.45 5.75
C THR A 12 -9.53 -0.98 5.61
N LEU A 13 -8.59 -1.90 5.33
CA LEU A 13 -7.20 -1.53 5.04
C LEU A 13 -7.12 -0.61 3.80
N VAL A 14 -7.81 -0.99 2.72
CA VAL A 14 -7.85 -0.19 1.48
C VAL A 14 -8.42 1.21 1.76
N ASP A 15 -9.53 1.31 2.49
CA ASP A 15 -10.16 2.58 2.83
C ASP A 15 -9.27 3.45 3.74
N ILE A 16 -8.54 2.84 4.68
CA ILE A 16 -7.58 3.53 5.54
C ILE A 16 -6.45 4.14 4.70
N VAL A 17 -5.82 3.36 3.82
CA VAL A 17 -4.72 3.85 2.97
C VAL A 17 -5.21 4.96 2.03
N ALA A 18 -6.39 4.79 1.42
CA ALA A 18 -7.02 5.83 0.60
C ALA A 18 -7.28 7.12 1.40
N ARG A 19 -7.77 6.99 2.64
CA ARG A 19 -8.05 8.13 3.52
C ARG A 19 -6.78 8.86 3.96
N LEU A 20 -5.73 8.10 4.28
CA LEU A 20 -4.42 8.64 4.65
C LEU A 20 -3.79 9.43 3.51
N ARG A 21 -4.00 9.01 2.26
CA ARG A 21 -3.50 9.71 1.06
C ARG A 21 -4.43 10.78 0.48
N ALA A 22 -5.64 10.95 1.04
CA ALA A 22 -6.57 11.98 0.61
C ALA A 22 -5.99 13.41 0.77
N PRO A 23 -6.54 14.44 0.10
CA PRO A 23 -6.00 15.82 0.17
C PRO A 23 -5.80 16.35 1.59
N ASP A 24 -6.67 15.98 2.52
CA ASP A 24 -6.65 16.33 3.96
C ASP A 24 -6.10 15.19 4.85
N GLY A 25 -5.45 14.19 4.24
CA GLY A 25 -4.84 13.05 4.92
C GLY A 25 -3.46 13.35 5.51
N CYS A 26 -2.74 12.28 5.83
CA CYS A 26 -1.40 12.32 6.41
C CYS A 26 -0.38 12.90 5.39
N PRO A 27 0.41 13.93 5.77
CA PRO A 27 1.38 14.53 4.86
C PRO A 27 2.42 13.54 4.33
N TRP A 28 2.97 12.70 5.21
CA TRP A 28 4.00 11.72 4.84
C TRP A 28 3.44 10.70 3.85
N ASP A 29 2.24 10.18 4.09
CA ASP A 29 1.62 9.17 3.22
C ASP A 29 1.38 9.71 1.81
N LYS A 30 0.96 10.98 1.70
CA LYS A 30 0.72 11.64 0.40
C LYS A 30 1.99 11.85 -0.42
N GLU A 31 3.11 12.13 0.24
CA GLU A 31 4.40 12.38 -0.40
C GLU A 31 5.04 11.09 -0.95
N GLN A 32 4.57 9.92 -0.50
CA GLN A 32 5.10 8.65 -0.97
C GLN A 32 4.81 8.38 -2.45
N THR A 33 5.80 7.78 -3.10
CA THR A 33 5.79 7.36 -4.49
C THR A 33 6.25 5.90 -4.58
N HIS A 34 6.02 5.24 -5.72
CA HIS A 34 6.56 3.87 -5.92
C HIS A 34 8.08 3.79 -5.74
N ALA A 35 8.81 4.88 -6.02
CA ALA A 35 10.25 4.90 -5.88
C ALA A 35 10.70 5.07 -4.42
N SER A 36 9.96 5.84 -3.62
CA SER A 36 10.31 6.04 -2.20
C SER A 36 10.02 4.80 -1.36
N LEU A 37 8.98 4.04 -1.69
CA LEU A 37 8.58 2.82 -0.96
C LEU A 37 9.29 1.55 -1.43
N ARG A 38 10.18 1.63 -2.42
CA ARG A 38 10.85 0.44 -2.98
C ARG A 38 11.73 -0.27 -1.94
N GLU A 39 12.41 0.50 -1.09
CA GLU A 39 13.30 -0.05 -0.07
C GLU A 39 12.48 -0.77 1.01
N ASP A 40 11.44 -0.11 1.53
CA ASP A 40 10.50 -0.71 2.49
C ASP A 40 9.89 -2.00 1.93
N LEU A 41 9.36 -1.99 0.69
CA LEU A 41 8.81 -3.20 0.06
C LEU A 41 9.81 -4.35 0.00
N LEU A 42 11.09 -4.07 -0.27
CA LEU A 42 12.14 -5.08 -0.32
C LEU A 42 12.46 -5.61 1.08
N GLU A 43 12.51 -4.74 2.09
CA GLU A 43 12.71 -5.08 3.50
C GLU A 43 11.61 -6.04 3.98
N GLU A 44 10.35 -5.68 3.81
CA GLU A 44 9.21 -6.54 4.20
C GLU A 44 9.25 -7.92 3.51
N CYS A 45 9.69 -7.97 2.24
CA CYS A 45 9.88 -9.24 1.55
C CYS A 45 10.95 -10.11 2.22
N TYR A 46 12.06 -9.51 2.65
CA TYR A 46 13.12 -10.23 3.35
C TYR A 46 12.69 -10.66 4.75
N GLU A 47 11.95 -9.84 5.48
CA GLU A 47 11.45 -10.18 6.81
C GLU A 47 10.44 -11.34 6.76
N VAL A 48 9.56 -11.37 5.74
CA VAL A 48 8.70 -12.53 5.47
C VAL A 48 9.52 -13.79 5.22
N LEU A 49 10.59 -13.70 4.40
CA LEU A 49 11.46 -14.85 4.12
C LEU A 49 12.20 -15.31 5.38
N GLU A 50 12.71 -14.39 6.19
CA GLU A 50 13.34 -14.72 7.47
C GLU A 50 12.36 -15.43 8.41
N ALA A 51 11.13 -14.95 8.53
CA ALA A 51 10.11 -15.58 9.36
C ALA A 51 9.75 -17.00 8.88
N LEU A 52 9.76 -17.23 7.56
CA LEU A 52 9.59 -18.57 6.97
C LEU A 52 10.77 -19.49 7.32
N ASP A 53 12.01 -19.01 7.18
CA ASP A 53 13.22 -19.77 7.48
C ASP A 53 13.31 -20.13 8.98
N GLU A 54 12.85 -19.23 9.85
CA GLU A 54 12.78 -19.44 11.30
C GLU A 54 11.62 -20.37 11.73
N GLY A 55 10.64 -20.61 10.85
CA GLY A 55 9.41 -21.32 11.20
C GLY A 55 8.55 -20.57 12.23
N ASN A 56 8.70 -19.25 12.32
CA ASN A 56 8.04 -18.40 13.31
C ASN A 56 6.69 -17.89 12.78
N SER A 57 5.60 -18.56 13.15
CA SER A 57 4.25 -18.25 12.64
C SER A 57 3.73 -16.87 13.08
N ASP A 58 4.10 -16.41 14.27
CA ASP A 58 3.65 -15.10 14.78
C ASP A 58 4.35 -13.96 14.02
N LYS A 59 5.67 -14.08 13.84
CA LYS A 59 6.45 -13.13 13.02
C LYS A 59 5.96 -13.14 11.57
N LEU A 60 5.76 -14.33 10.99
CA LEU A 60 5.25 -14.47 9.63
C LEU A 60 3.91 -13.75 9.44
N CYS A 61 3.00 -13.84 10.42
CA CYS A 61 1.72 -13.13 10.35
C CYS A 61 1.89 -11.59 10.37
N SER A 62 2.86 -11.09 11.13
CA SER A 62 3.20 -9.66 11.20
C SER A 62 3.72 -9.17 9.84
N GLU A 63 4.79 -9.80 9.34
CA GLU A 63 5.49 -9.29 8.14
C GLU A 63 4.63 -9.47 6.89
N LEU A 64 3.77 -10.49 6.83
CA LEU A 64 2.77 -10.60 5.77
C LEU A 64 1.72 -9.47 5.81
N GLY A 65 1.42 -8.95 6.99
CA GLY A 65 0.57 -7.79 7.18
C GLY A 65 1.23 -6.52 6.63
N ASP A 66 2.49 -6.31 6.95
CA ASP A 66 3.27 -5.15 6.49
C ASP A 66 3.53 -5.21 4.98
N LEU A 67 3.88 -6.38 4.45
CA LEU A 67 3.98 -6.62 3.02
C LEU A 67 2.63 -6.37 2.30
N LEU A 68 1.51 -6.81 2.88
CA LEU A 68 0.18 -6.53 2.33
C LEU A 68 -0.13 -5.04 2.32
N MET A 69 0.24 -4.31 3.38
CA MET A 69 0.11 -2.85 3.43
C MET A 69 0.89 -2.20 2.28
N GLN A 70 2.15 -2.62 2.03
CA GLN A 70 2.95 -2.11 0.92
C GLN A 70 2.26 -2.34 -0.44
N VAL A 71 1.69 -3.53 -0.68
CA VAL A 71 0.94 -3.83 -1.91
C VAL A 71 -0.26 -2.88 -2.08
N VAL A 72 -1.05 -2.67 -1.03
CA VAL A 72 -2.20 -1.75 -1.05
C VAL A 72 -1.74 -0.31 -1.29
N PHE A 73 -0.63 0.10 -0.67
CA PHE A 73 -0.06 1.44 -0.83
C PHE A 73 0.38 1.71 -2.27
N HIS A 74 1.09 0.77 -2.89
CA HIS A 74 1.44 0.85 -4.31
C HIS A 74 0.18 0.88 -5.20
N ALA A 75 -0.83 0.05 -4.93
CA ALA A 75 -2.08 0.09 -5.67
C ALA A 75 -2.79 1.46 -5.57
N GLN A 76 -2.81 2.07 -4.38
CA GLN A 76 -3.41 3.39 -4.17
C GLN A 76 -2.63 4.49 -4.91
N ILE A 77 -1.28 4.49 -4.88
CA ILE A 77 -0.46 5.45 -5.64
C ILE A 77 -0.78 5.39 -7.13
N ALA A 78 -0.95 4.18 -7.69
CA ALA A 78 -1.33 4.01 -9.08
C ALA A 78 -2.74 4.56 -9.36
N ALA A 79 -3.70 4.26 -8.48
CA ALA A 79 -5.07 4.79 -8.58
C ALA A 79 -5.12 6.33 -8.53
N ASP A 80 -4.34 6.96 -7.64
CA ASP A 80 -4.24 8.42 -7.53
C ASP A 80 -3.76 9.05 -8.85
N ARG A 81 -2.80 8.40 -9.52
CA ARG A 81 -2.28 8.83 -10.83
C ARG A 81 -3.31 8.67 -11.94
N HIS A 82 -4.02 7.54 -11.98
CA HIS A 82 -5.08 7.34 -12.97
C HIS A 82 -6.24 8.35 -12.82
N GLN A 83 -6.56 8.76 -11.59
CA GLN A 83 -7.55 9.81 -11.34
C GLN A 83 -7.08 11.22 -11.77
N SER A 84 -5.77 11.44 -11.82
CA SER A 84 -5.17 12.72 -12.23
C SER A 84 -4.82 12.80 -13.71
N ILE A 85 -4.93 11.69 -14.47
CA ILE A 85 -4.81 11.67 -15.93
C ILE A 85 -6.17 12.02 -16.55
N SER A 86 -6.26 13.18 -17.21
CA SER A 86 -7.40 13.53 -18.08
C SER A 86 -7.50 12.51 -19.24
N PRO A 87 -8.70 12.11 -19.69
CA PRO A 87 -8.89 11.20 -20.82
C PRO A 87 -8.15 11.62 -22.11
N SER A 88 -7.77 12.89 -22.22
CA SER A 88 -6.98 13.44 -23.34
C SER A 88 -5.49 13.05 -23.34
N SER A 89 -4.99 12.42 -22.27
CA SER A 89 -3.56 12.11 -22.08
C SER A 89 -3.22 10.63 -22.20
N LEU A 90 -4.20 9.79 -22.55
CA LEU A 90 -3.98 8.39 -22.89
C LEU A 90 -3.54 8.29 -24.36
N GLU A 91 -2.26 8.51 -24.63
CA GLU A 91 -1.65 7.94 -25.83
C GLU A 91 -1.57 6.42 -25.61
N ILE A 92 -2.39 5.68 -26.36
CA ILE A 92 -2.31 4.22 -26.42
C ILE A 92 -1.03 3.89 -27.18
N GLU A 93 0.05 3.62 -26.45
CA GLU A 93 1.22 2.98 -27.02
C GLU A 93 0.82 1.55 -27.43
N PRO A 94 0.92 1.17 -28.72
CA PRO A 94 0.60 -0.17 -29.16
C PRO A 94 1.71 -1.14 -28.72
N GLU A 95 1.30 -2.37 -28.39
CA GLU A 95 2.16 -3.50 -27.98
C GLU A 95 3.35 -3.77 -28.93
#